data_AF-T0PJA5-F1
#
_entry.id   AF-T0PJA5-F1
#
_cell.length_a   1.000
_cell.length_b   1.000
_cell.length_c   1.000
_cell.angle_alpha   90.00
_cell.angle_beta   90.00
_cell.angle_gamma   90.00
#
_symmetry.space_group_name_H-M   'P 1'
#
loop_
_entity.id
_entity.type
_entity.pdbx_description
1 polymer ?
#
loop_
_entity_poly.entity_id
_entity_poly.type
_entity_poly.pdbx_seq_one_letter_code
_entity_poly.pdbx_strand_id
1 'polypeptide(L)'
;MFLNTYPLFNHGRILKLEMLEQLRDFPRDLFNIYSLQYSNGVISGCDIGVKGEYIVVTKGIIKYENVLYVLKEDYMIPYRYTNSLALLKLRFLGETKNSDFIRYTTEIFIDDNLDLNEDEMELCRFKVKEGAILRIDYVDFEDMSTEYDTVNLINCPYAGSGKSTLSPRILKAFAKEAFKYELSNSLDISFSMMCLQEGRAIERDLITSYISSRLKISNRDYSNSEIYEYLVRILNHIKQGRETFGGYGSIEYKRILVD
;
A
#
# COMPACT_ATOMS: atom_id res chain seq x y z
N MET A 1 0.67 -20.34 28.49
CA MET A 1 0.50 -21.76 28.13
C MET A 1 -0.10 -21.80 26.73
N PHE A 2 0.47 -22.55 25.79
CA PHE A 2 -0.11 -22.71 24.43
C PHE A 2 -1.23 -23.76 24.48
N LEU A 3 -2.40 -23.47 23.93
CA LEU A 3 -3.60 -24.32 23.93
C LEU A 3 -4.25 -24.29 22.55
N ASN A 4 -4.77 -25.44 22.11
CA ASN A 4 -5.55 -25.56 20.86
C ASN A 4 -6.85 -26.31 21.16
N THR A 5 -7.94 -25.56 21.28
CA THR A 5 -9.26 -26.08 21.63
C THR A 5 -10.25 -25.79 20.51
N TYR A 6 -11.05 -26.78 20.12
CA TYR A 6 -12.12 -26.61 19.15
C TYR A 6 -13.36 -27.39 19.60
N PRO A 7 -14.57 -26.90 19.28
CA PRO A 7 -15.80 -27.58 19.70
C PRO A 7 -15.97 -28.95 19.03
N LEU A 8 -16.37 -29.95 19.80
CA LEU A 8 -16.77 -31.27 19.29
C LEU A 8 -18.28 -31.30 19.03
N PHE A 9 -18.69 -31.28 17.76
CA PHE A 9 -20.09 -31.39 17.35
C PHE A 9 -20.49 -32.84 17.09
N ASN A 10 -21.29 -33.41 17.99
CA ASN A 10 -21.82 -34.77 17.88
C ASN A 10 -23.34 -34.79 18.05
N HIS A 11 -24.00 -35.73 17.38
CA HIS A 11 -25.44 -35.93 17.52
C HIS A 11 -25.84 -36.14 18.99
N GLY A 12 -26.94 -35.52 19.42
CA GLY A 12 -27.43 -35.60 20.80
C GLY A 12 -26.66 -34.78 21.84
N ARG A 13 -25.62 -34.02 21.45
CA ARG A 13 -24.94 -33.06 22.33
C ARG A 13 -25.62 -31.69 22.27
N ILE A 14 -25.65 -31.00 23.41
CA ILE A 14 -26.18 -29.64 23.53
C ILE A 14 -25.10 -28.65 23.07
N LEU A 15 -25.47 -27.72 22.19
CA LEU A 15 -24.65 -26.58 21.80
C LEU A 15 -24.54 -25.59 22.97
N LYS A 16 -23.34 -25.43 23.52
CA LYS A 16 -23.08 -24.49 24.62
C LYS A 16 -22.64 -23.13 24.09
N LEU A 17 -22.90 -22.08 24.87
CA LEU A 17 -22.42 -20.72 24.59
C LEU A 17 -20.90 -20.68 24.39
N GLU A 18 -20.14 -21.33 25.27
CA GLU A 18 -18.68 -21.46 25.21
C GLU A 18 -18.20 -22.00 23.84
N MET A 19 -18.96 -22.92 23.22
CA MET A 19 -18.61 -23.48 21.91
C MET A 19 -18.75 -22.42 20.81
N LEU A 20 -19.77 -21.58 20.89
CA LEU A 20 -20.00 -20.47 19.95
C LEU A 20 -18.99 -19.35 20.15
N GLU A 21 -18.63 -19.05 21.39
CA GLU A 21 -17.56 -18.10 21.72
C GLU A 21 -16.23 -18.57 21.12
N GLN A 22 -15.88 -19.84 21.26
CA GLN A 22 -14.66 -20.39 20.62
C GLN A 22 -14.69 -20.26 19.09
N LEU A 23 -15.83 -20.52 18.43
CA LEU A 23 -15.93 -20.32 16.97
C LEU A 23 -15.83 -18.86 16.55
N ARG A 24 -16.34 -17.92 17.37
CA ARG A 24 -16.31 -16.48 17.09
C ARG A 24 -14.93 -15.88 17.34
N ASP A 25 -14.32 -16.22 18.46
CA ASP A 25 -13.14 -15.55 19.00
C ASP A 25 -11.86 -16.11 18.40
N PHE A 26 -11.75 -17.43 18.23
CA PHE A 26 -10.55 -18.07 17.69
C PHE A 26 -10.05 -17.46 16.35
N PRO A 27 -10.88 -17.30 15.30
CA PRO A 27 -10.40 -16.68 14.07
C PRO A 27 -10.01 -15.20 14.27
N ARG A 28 -10.74 -14.45 15.10
CA ARG A 28 -10.42 -13.04 15.39
C ARG A 28 -9.09 -12.91 16.11
N ASP A 29 -8.88 -13.71 17.14
CA ASP A 29 -7.64 -13.74 17.92
C ASP A 29 -6.47 -14.17 17.05
N LEU A 30 -6.65 -15.19 16.22
CA LEU A 30 -5.60 -15.66 15.31
C LEU A 30 -5.14 -14.55 14.36
N PHE A 31 -6.06 -13.83 13.71
CA PHE A 31 -5.71 -12.72 12.82
C PHE A 31 -5.13 -11.50 13.57
N ASN A 32 -5.65 -11.19 14.76
CA ASN A 32 -5.12 -10.14 15.62
C ASN A 32 -3.68 -10.44 16.04
N ILE A 33 -3.37 -11.69 16.39
CA ILE A 33 -2.01 -12.13 16.75
C ILE A 33 -1.09 -12.07 15.53
N TYR A 34 -1.50 -12.58 14.37
CA TYR A 34 -0.68 -12.54 13.15
C TYR A 34 -0.37 -11.12 12.68
N SER A 35 -1.30 -10.20 12.89
CA SER A 35 -1.15 -8.79 12.48
C SER A 35 -0.63 -7.88 13.60
N LEU A 36 -0.31 -8.41 14.79
CA LEU A 36 0.00 -7.61 15.98
C LEU A 36 1.13 -6.60 15.74
N GLN A 37 2.20 -7.05 15.07
CA GLN A 37 3.37 -6.22 14.77
C GLN A 37 3.18 -5.32 13.55
N TYR A 38 2.08 -5.46 12.82
CA TYR A 38 1.86 -4.67 11.61
C TYR A 38 1.43 -3.24 11.96
N SER A 39 1.95 -2.29 11.20
CA SER A 39 1.53 -0.89 11.19
C SER A 39 0.14 -0.71 10.55
N ASN A 40 -0.38 0.51 10.60
CA ASN A 40 -1.57 0.90 9.85
C ASN A 40 -1.30 0.81 8.34
N GLY A 41 -2.28 0.32 7.58
CA GLY A 41 -2.19 0.21 6.13
C GLY A 41 -2.90 -1.00 5.54
N VAL A 42 -2.79 -1.15 4.22
CA VAL A 42 -3.30 -2.31 3.48
C VAL A 42 -2.48 -3.56 3.81
N ILE A 43 -3.16 -4.64 4.22
CA ILE A 43 -2.53 -5.96 4.45
C ILE A 43 -2.55 -6.80 3.18
N SER A 44 -3.70 -6.86 2.51
CA SER A 44 -3.90 -7.69 1.32
C SER A 44 -5.14 -7.26 0.54
N GLY A 45 -5.10 -7.34 -0.79
CA GLY A 45 -6.16 -6.83 -1.64
C GLY A 45 -6.24 -5.31 -1.55
N CYS A 46 -7.47 -4.77 -1.60
CA CYS A 46 -7.69 -3.32 -1.70
C CYS A 46 -6.95 -2.70 -2.89
N ASP A 47 -6.76 -3.51 -3.95
CA ASP A 47 -6.11 -3.06 -5.17
C ASP A 47 -7.02 -2.04 -5.86
N ILE A 48 -6.40 -1.04 -6.47
CA ILE A 48 -7.10 -0.02 -7.22
C ILE A 48 -7.19 -0.44 -8.68
N GLY A 49 -8.41 -0.38 -9.22
CA GLY A 49 -8.71 -0.55 -10.64
C GLY A 49 -9.49 0.63 -11.19
N VAL A 50 -9.63 0.69 -12.51
CA VAL A 50 -10.49 1.68 -13.19
C VAL A 50 -11.42 0.95 -14.15
N LYS A 51 -12.71 1.31 -14.14
CA LYS A 51 -13.73 0.75 -15.02
C LYS A 51 -14.64 1.87 -15.52
N GLY A 52 -14.38 2.36 -16.73
CA GLY A 52 -15.08 3.54 -17.28
C GLY A 52 -14.83 4.77 -16.41
N GLU A 53 -15.91 5.38 -15.91
CA GLU A 53 -15.87 6.57 -15.04
C GLU A 53 -15.82 6.23 -13.54
N TYR A 54 -15.44 5.00 -13.20
CA TYR A 54 -15.36 4.52 -11.82
C TYR A 54 -13.94 4.10 -11.43
N ILE A 55 -13.54 4.48 -10.23
CA ILE A 55 -12.43 3.84 -9.53
C ILE A 55 -13.01 2.65 -8.76
N VAL A 56 -12.31 1.52 -8.81
CA VAL A 56 -12.69 0.27 -8.14
C VAL A 56 -11.68 -0.01 -7.05
N VAL A 57 -12.13 -0.19 -5.81
CA VAL A 57 -11.34 -0.75 -4.71
C VAL A 57 -11.74 -2.20 -4.56
N THR A 58 -10.84 -3.13 -4.87
CA THR A 58 -11.17 -4.56 -4.78
C THR A 58 -11.31 -5.00 -3.32
N LYS A 59 -12.02 -6.10 -3.08
CA LYS A 59 -12.04 -6.77 -1.77
C LYS A 59 -10.64 -6.92 -1.16
N GLY A 60 -10.55 -6.82 0.16
CA GLY A 60 -9.26 -6.82 0.85
C GLY A 60 -9.36 -6.53 2.35
N ILE A 61 -8.20 -6.38 2.97
CA ILE A 61 -8.02 -6.20 4.41
C ILE A 61 -7.11 -5.00 4.67
N ILE A 62 -7.56 -4.11 5.56
CA ILE A 62 -6.81 -2.95 6.04
C ILE A 62 -6.71 -3.03 7.57
N LYS A 63 -5.56 -2.62 8.11
CA LYS A 63 -5.35 -2.47 9.55
C LYS A 63 -5.31 -0.99 9.91
N TYR A 64 -6.00 -0.61 10.98
CA TYR A 64 -5.91 0.71 11.60
C TYR A 64 -6.12 0.59 13.11
N GLU A 65 -5.20 1.13 13.91
CA GLU A 65 -5.25 1.13 15.38
C GLU A 65 -5.56 -0.25 16.00
N ASN A 66 -4.89 -1.29 15.51
CA ASN A 66 -5.08 -2.70 15.92
C ASN A 66 -6.45 -3.31 15.59
N VAL A 67 -7.27 -2.63 14.79
CA VAL A 67 -8.51 -3.17 14.24
C VAL A 67 -8.31 -3.56 12.78
N LEU A 68 -8.78 -4.75 12.43
CA LEU A 68 -8.81 -5.25 11.07
C LEU A 68 -10.17 -4.95 10.42
N TYR A 69 -10.14 -4.27 9.29
CA TYR A 69 -11.30 -3.95 8.46
C TYR A 69 -11.28 -4.81 7.21
N VAL A 70 -12.41 -5.44 6.89
CA VAL A 70 -12.54 -6.35 5.75
C VAL A 70 -13.55 -5.81 4.77
N LEU A 71 -13.08 -5.44 3.58
CA LEU A 71 -13.93 -5.16 2.43
C LEU A 71 -14.24 -6.49 1.73
N LYS A 72 -15.50 -6.95 1.82
CA LYS A 72 -15.90 -8.28 1.33
C LYS A 72 -16.15 -8.34 -0.18
N GLU A 73 -16.57 -7.21 -0.75
CA GLU A 73 -16.96 -7.06 -2.15
C GLU A 73 -16.30 -5.81 -2.72
N ASP A 74 -16.08 -5.79 -4.02
CA ASP A 74 -15.46 -4.64 -4.68
C ASP A 74 -16.34 -3.40 -4.52
N TYR A 75 -15.72 -2.28 -4.17
CA TYR A 75 -16.39 -1.00 -4.02
C TYR A 75 -16.10 -0.11 -5.24
N MET A 76 -17.14 0.41 -5.87
CA MET A 76 -17.02 1.30 -7.02
C MET A 76 -17.44 2.72 -6.65
N ILE A 77 -16.60 3.69 -6.96
CA ILE A 77 -16.87 5.11 -6.73
C ILE A 77 -16.68 5.89 -8.03
N PRO A 78 -17.66 6.72 -8.45
CA PRO A 78 -17.50 7.55 -9.64
C PRO A 78 -16.45 8.62 -9.37
N TYR A 79 -15.49 8.78 -10.28
CA TYR A 79 -14.59 9.93 -10.26
C TYR A 79 -15.14 11.02 -11.19
N ARG A 80 -14.65 12.25 -11.03
CA ARG A 80 -15.00 13.39 -11.88
C ARG A 80 -13.75 13.97 -12.53
N TYR A 81 -13.96 14.79 -13.54
CA TYR A 81 -12.92 15.68 -14.04
C TYR A 81 -12.59 16.70 -12.95
N THR A 82 -11.40 16.57 -12.36
CA THR A 82 -10.97 17.41 -11.26
C THR A 82 -10.21 18.63 -11.78
N ASN A 83 -9.43 18.51 -12.87
CA ASN A 83 -8.41 19.48 -13.32
C ASN A 83 -7.37 19.89 -12.24
N SER A 84 -7.60 19.55 -10.98
CA SER A 84 -6.74 19.58 -9.80
C SER A 84 -6.44 18.16 -9.31
N LEU A 85 -5.45 18.02 -8.43
CA LEU A 85 -5.17 16.74 -7.79
C LEU A 85 -6.27 16.41 -6.77
N ALA A 86 -6.80 15.19 -6.83
CA ALA A 86 -7.76 14.65 -5.86
C ALA A 86 -7.24 13.34 -5.25
N LEU A 87 -7.68 13.05 -4.03
CA LEU A 87 -7.38 11.84 -3.30
C LEU A 87 -8.61 10.94 -3.21
N LEU A 88 -8.42 9.64 -3.41
CA LEU A 88 -9.33 8.63 -2.90
C LEU A 88 -8.88 8.28 -1.47
N LYS A 89 -9.73 8.59 -0.50
CA LYS A 89 -9.47 8.39 0.92
C LYS A 89 -10.37 7.32 1.53
N LEU A 90 -9.89 6.72 2.61
CA LEU A 90 -10.65 5.88 3.53
C LEU A 90 -10.66 6.56 4.90
N ARG A 91 -11.82 6.83 5.47
CA ARG A 91 -11.98 7.32 6.86
C ARG A 91 -12.44 6.22 7.79
N PHE A 92 -11.84 6.14 8.97
CA PHE A 92 -12.19 5.18 10.03
C PHE A 92 -13.18 5.82 11.01
N LEU A 93 -14.43 5.35 11.04
CA LEU A 93 -15.51 5.96 11.83
C LEU A 93 -15.55 5.50 13.30
N GLY A 94 -14.58 4.68 13.72
CA GLY A 94 -14.48 4.16 15.08
C GLY A 94 -15.50 3.08 15.44
N GLU A 95 -15.61 2.81 16.74
CA GLU A 95 -16.48 1.78 17.30
C GLU A 95 -17.92 2.28 17.48
N THR A 96 -18.89 1.51 17.01
CA THR A 96 -20.30 1.66 17.35
C THR A 96 -20.83 0.37 17.95
N LYS A 97 -21.67 0.48 18.98
CA LYS A 97 -22.23 -0.68 19.69
C LYS A 97 -23.75 -0.60 19.74
N ASN A 98 -24.41 -1.72 19.45
CA ASN A 98 -25.84 -1.90 19.70
C ASN A 98 -26.08 -3.17 20.54
N SER A 99 -27.34 -3.58 20.71
CA SER A 99 -27.71 -4.75 21.52
C SER A 99 -27.05 -6.05 21.06
N ASP A 100 -26.79 -6.18 19.76
CA ASP A 100 -26.38 -7.45 19.14
C ASP A 100 -24.94 -7.42 18.60
N PHE A 101 -24.38 -6.23 18.34
CA PHE A 101 -23.12 -6.08 17.61
C PHE A 101 -22.25 -4.92 18.12
N ILE A 102 -20.94 -5.16 18.08
CA ILE A 102 -19.90 -4.12 18.03
C ILE A 102 -19.46 -4.02 16.57
N ARG A 103 -19.45 -2.80 16.02
CA ARG A 103 -19.15 -2.53 14.61
C ARG A 103 -18.06 -1.47 14.52
N TYR A 104 -17.07 -1.75 13.67
CA TYR A 104 -16.12 -0.78 13.18
C TYR A 104 -16.43 -0.55 11.70
N THR A 105 -16.66 0.70 11.33
CA THR A 105 -17.06 1.07 9.97
C THR A 105 -16.06 2.04 9.35
N THR A 106 -16.00 2.00 8.03
CA THR A 106 -15.18 2.92 7.24
C THR A 106 -16.03 3.59 6.17
N GLU A 107 -15.55 4.72 5.67
CA GLU A 107 -16.14 5.45 4.55
C GLU A 107 -15.07 5.65 3.47
N ILE A 108 -15.37 5.30 2.22
CA ILE A 108 -14.52 5.59 1.06
C ILE A 108 -15.10 6.81 0.36
N PHE A 109 -14.27 7.82 0.11
CA PHE A 109 -14.70 9.07 -0.52
C PHE A 109 -13.56 9.70 -1.34
N ILE A 110 -13.93 10.58 -2.26
CA ILE A 110 -12.98 11.40 -3.03
C ILE A 110 -12.98 12.80 -2.43
N ASP A 111 -11.79 13.37 -2.26
CA ASP A 111 -11.58 14.67 -1.65
C ASP A 111 -10.47 15.43 -2.39
N ASP A 112 -10.68 16.73 -2.61
CA ASP A 112 -9.69 17.62 -3.20
C ASP A 112 -8.71 18.17 -2.15
N ASN A 113 -9.04 18.01 -0.85
CA ASN A 113 -8.11 18.31 0.23
C ASN A 113 -7.02 17.21 0.32
N LEU A 114 -5.77 17.64 0.16
CA LEU A 114 -4.60 16.75 0.17
C LEU A 114 -4.13 16.38 1.59
N ASP A 115 -4.60 17.09 2.61
CA ASP A 115 -4.30 16.77 4.00
C ASP A 115 -5.08 15.54 4.45
N LEU A 116 -4.43 14.70 5.26
CA LEU A 116 -5.05 13.53 5.89
C LEU A 116 -5.27 13.82 7.37
N ASN A 117 -6.50 13.58 7.83
CA ASN A 117 -6.78 13.52 9.26
C ASN A 117 -6.18 12.24 9.88
N GLU A 118 -6.06 12.20 11.21
CA GLU A 118 -5.50 11.02 11.91
C GLU A 118 -6.28 9.73 11.59
N ASP A 119 -7.60 9.85 11.42
CA ASP A 119 -8.54 8.79 11.08
C ASP A 119 -8.69 8.57 9.56
N GLU A 120 -7.79 9.12 8.73
CA GLU A 120 -7.83 9.00 7.28
C GLU A 120 -6.60 8.29 6.71
N MET A 121 -6.83 7.58 5.61
CA MET A 121 -5.80 6.89 4.85
C MET A 121 -5.99 7.14 3.36
N GLU A 122 -4.91 7.49 2.66
CA GLU A 122 -4.91 7.59 1.21
C GLU A 122 -4.87 6.20 0.56
N LEU A 123 -5.76 5.96 -0.40
CA LEU A 123 -5.77 4.76 -1.24
C LEU A 123 -5.10 5.01 -2.59
N CYS A 124 -5.36 6.17 -3.19
CA CYS A 124 -4.66 6.65 -4.38
C CYS A 124 -4.88 8.15 -4.56
N ARG A 125 -4.13 8.74 -5.48
CA ARG A 125 -4.32 10.11 -5.96
C ARG A 125 -4.39 10.15 -7.47
N PHE A 126 -5.09 11.13 -8.01
CA PHE A 126 -5.28 11.25 -9.45
C PHE A 126 -5.64 12.68 -9.85
N LYS A 127 -5.42 13.02 -11.12
CA LYS A 127 -5.82 14.28 -11.73
C LYS A 127 -6.32 13.99 -13.13
N VAL A 128 -7.59 14.28 -13.41
CA VAL A 128 -8.23 13.94 -14.70
C VAL A 128 -8.53 15.19 -15.49
N LYS A 129 -8.09 15.21 -16.75
CA LYS A 129 -8.48 16.25 -17.72
C LYS A 129 -9.91 16.02 -18.19
N GLU A 130 -10.58 17.11 -18.54
CA GLU A 130 -11.89 17.05 -19.16
C GLU A 130 -11.89 16.16 -20.40
N GLY A 131 -12.82 15.21 -20.46
CA GLY A 131 -12.95 14.25 -21.56
C GLY A 131 -11.95 13.08 -21.55
N ALA A 132 -11.03 13.00 -20.58
CA ALA A 132 -10.10 11.88 -20.46
C ALA A 132 -10.70 10.70 -19.65
N ILE A 133 -10.08 9.52 -19.77
CA ILE A 133 -10.44 8.35 -18.95
C ILE A 133 -9.22 8.00 -18.11
N LEU A 134 -9.41 7.82 -16.81
CA LEU A 134 -8.34 7.36 -15.92
C LEU A 134 -7.83 5.99 -16.36
N ARG A 135 -6.50 5.83 -16.32
CA ARG A 135 -5.86 4.52 -16.48
C ARG A 135 -5.11 4.11 -15.22
N ILE A 136 -4.95 2.81 -15.07
CA ILE A 136 -4.16 2.16 -14.01
C ILE A 136 -3.02 1.29 -14.60
N ASP A 137 -2.99 1.14 -15.92
CA ASP A 137 -1.94 0.41 -16.63
C ASP A 137 -0.82 1.37 -17.00
N TYR A 138 0.35 1.10 -16.42
CA TYR A 138 1.57 1.89 -16.59
C TYR A 138 2.45 1.29 -17.68
N VAL A 139 3.04 2.13 -18.51
CA VAL A 139 3.94 1.72 -19.59
C VAL A 139 5.27 1.21 -19.04
N ASP A 140 5.79 1.91 -18.04
CA ASP A 140 7.01 1.59 -17.31
C ASP A 140 6.90 2.03 -15.84
N PHE A 141 7.96 1.82 -15.07
CA PHE A 141 7.99 2.13 -13.65
C PHE A 141 7.89 3.63 -13.38
N GLU A 142 8.45 4.48 -14.24
CA GLU A 142 8.44 5.95 -14.10
C GLU A 142 7.05 6.53 -14.38
N ASP A 143 6.31 5.91 -15.29
CA ASP A 143 4.93 6.24 -15.66
C ASP A 143 3.94 6.12 -14.49
N MET A 144 4.30 5.44 -13.39
CA MET A 144 3.47 5.39 -12.17
C MET A 144 3.29 6.74 -11.47
N SER A 145 4.18 7.70 -11.74
CA SER A 145 4.10 9.08 -11.23
C SER A 145 3.53 10.09 -12.23
N THR A 146 3.04 9.64 -13.39
CA THR A 146 2.44 10.52 -14.40
C THR A 146 1.31 11.34 -13.80
N GLU A 147 1.39 12.66 -13.97
CA GLU A 147 0.52 13.63 -13.29
C GLU A 147 -0.94 13.51 -13.72
N TYR A 148 -1.19 13.37 -15.02
CA TYR A 148 -2.54 13.44 -15.60
C TYR A 148 -3.04 12.07 -16.06
N ASP A 149 -4.35 11.89 -15.93
CA ASP A 149 -5.14 10.79 -16.49
C ASP A 149 -4.66 9.40 -16.05
N THR A 150 -3.89 9.36 -14.97
CA THR A 150 -3.21 8.17 -14.45
C THR A 150 -3.45 8.11 -12.95
N VAL A 151 -3.85 6.94 -12.45
CA VAL A 151 -3.97 6.71 -11.01
C VAL A 151 -2.58 6.53 -10.41
N ASN A 152 -2.28 7.27 -9.34
CA ASN A 152 -1.02 7.18 -8.62
C ASN A 152 -1.24 6.49 -7.26
N LEU A 153 -0.49 5.39 -7.05
CA LEU A 153 -0.60 4.52 -5.88
C LEU A 153 0.53 4.74 -4.85
N ILE A 154 1.46 5.66 -5.12
CA ILE A 154 2.74 5.75 -4.43
C ILE A 154 2.55 5.95 -2.93
N ASN A 155 1.63 6.84 -2.55
CA ASN A 155 1.44 7.22 -1.14
C ASN A 155 0.46 6.32 -0.38
N CYS A 156 -0.12 5.30 -1.02
CA CYS A 156 -0.95 4.33 -0.31
C CYS A 156 -0.08 3.53 0.69
N PRO A 157 -0.38 3.57 2.00
CA PRO A 157 0.41 2.86 2.98
C PRO A 157 0.03 1.37 3.00
N TYR A 158 1.04 0.52 2.85
CA TYR A 158 0.89 -0.91 3.10
C TYR A 158 1.40 -1.24 4.50
N ALA A 159 0.69 -2.13 5.18
CA ALA A 159 1.04 -2.55 6.53
C ALA A 159 2.35 -3.35 6.49
N GLY A 160 3.40 -2.81 7.10
CA GLY A 160 4.68 -3.48 7.34
C GLY A 160 4.92 -3.71 8.83
N SER A 161 5.90 -4.54 9.18
CA SER A 161 6.34 -4.77 10.56
C SER A 161 6.83 -3.45 11.18
N GLY A 162 6.16 -2.97 12.21
CA GLY A 162 6.46 -1.72 12.93
C GLY A 162 6.12 -0.43 12.16
N LYS A 163 6.50 -0.34 10.87
CA LYS A 163 6.28 0.83 10.01
C LYS A 163 5.56 0.46 8.71
N SER A 164 4.74 1.39 8.21
CA SER A 164 4.10 1.22 6.92
C SER A 164 5.13 1.30 5.80
N THR A 165 4.83 0.70 4.67
CA THR A 165 5.76 0.51 3.56
C THR A 165 5.09 0.76 2.22
N LEU A 166 5.88 0.64 1.15
CA LEU A 166 5.44 0.84 -0.23
C LEU A 166 4.60 -0.35 -0.72
N SER A 167 3.70 -0.10 -1.65
CA SER A 167 2.89 -1.15 -2.27
C SER A 167 3.76 -2.27 -2.87
N PRO A 168 3.43 -3.56 -2.61
CA PRO A 168 4.04 -4.68 -3.31
C PRO A 168 3.94 -4.56 -4.83
N ARG A 169 2.88 -3.92 -5.35
CA ARG A 169 2.70 -3.68 -6.79
C ARG A 169 3.81 -2.78 -7.35
N ILE A 170 4.17 -1.72 -6.61
CA ILE A 170 5.24 -0.80 -7.01
C ILE A 170 6.58 -1.51 -7.00
N LEU A 171 6.89 -2.25 -5.93
CA LEU A 171 8.16 -2.99 -5.82
C LEU A 171 8.28 -4.10 -6.88
N LYS A 172 7.18 -4.79 -7.20
CA LYS A 172 7.14 -5.75 -8.31
C LYS A 172 7.35 -5.08 -9.67
N ALA A 173 6.80 -3.90 -9.89
CA ALA A 173 7.02 -3.14 -11.13
C ALA A 173 8.50 -2.74 -11.27
N PHE A 174 9.12 -2.21 -10.21
CA PHE A 174 10.55 -1.91 -10.17
C PHE A 174 11.39 -3.14 -10.55
N ALA A 175 11.16 -4.27 -9.88
CA ALA A 175 11.96 -5.47 -10.09
C ALA A 175 11.76 -6.07 -11.49
N LYS A 176 10.51 -6.13 -11.98
CA LYS A 176 10.22 -6.58 -13.36
C LYS A 176 10.94 -5.73 -14.39
N GLU A 177 11.02 -4.42 -14.19
CA GLU A 177 11.73 -3.54 -15.11
C GLU A 177 13.24 -3.68 -14.98
N ALA A 178 13.78 -3.77 -13.77
CA ALA A 178 15.20 -4.00 -13.52
C ALA A 178 15.70 -5.27 -14.23
N PHE A 179 14.95 -6.37 -14.16
CA PHE A 179 15.29 -7.64 -14.83
C PHE A 179 15.17 -7.61 -16.36
N LYS A 180 14.68 -6.53 -16.98
CA LYS A 180 14.81 -6.35 -18.44
C LYS A 180 16.24 -6.00 -18.86
N TYR A 181 17.09 -5.63 -17.90
CA TYR A 181 18.49 -5.24 -18.10
C TYR A 181 19.43 -6.22 -17.39
N GLU A 182 20.70 -6.18 -17.76
CA GLU A 182 21.73 -6.98 -17.10
C GLU A 182 22.04 -6.38 -15.71
N LEU A 183 21.76 -7.15 -14.66
CA LEU A 183 22.06 -6.76 -13.28
C LEU A 183 23.42 -7.32 -12.88
N SER A 184 24.46 -6.48 -12.85
CA SER A 184 25.79 -6.86 -12.37
C SER A 184 25.98 -6.64 -10.85
N ASN A 185 25.19 -5.75 -10.26
CA ASN A 185 25.26 -5.43 -8.83
C ASN A 185 24.47 -6.45 -7.99
N SER A 186 25.13 -7.11 -7.04
CA SER A 186 24.53 -8.15 -6.19
C SER A 186 23.38 -7.65 -5.31
N LEU A 187 23.38 -6.38 -4.89
CA LEU A 187 22.27 -5.79 -4.15
C LEU A 187 21.05 -5.61 -5.06
N ASP A 188 21.25 -5.21 -6.31
CA ASP A 188 20.15 -5.06 -7.28
C ASP A 188 19.50 -6.40 -7.59
N ILE A 189 20.30 -7.45 -7.78
CA ILE A 189 19.82 -8.83 -7.96
C ILE A 189 19.01 -9.26 -6.75
N SER A 190 19.59 -9.14 -5.55
CA SER A 190 18.97 -9.63 -4.30
C SER A 190 17.67 -8.90 -4.01
N PHE A 191 17.67 -7.57 -4.08
CA PHE A 191 16.48 -6.76 -3.83
C PHE A 191 15.38 -7.03 -4.86
N SER A 192 15.73 -7.13 -6.14
CA SER A 192 14.76 -7.40 -7.20
C SER A 192 14.16 -8.81 -7.06
N MET A 193 14.96 -9.82 -6.71
CA MET A 193 14.44 -11.18 -6.42
C MET A 193 13.44 -11.16 -5.26
N MET A 194 13.74 -10.45 -4.17
CA MET A 194 12.83 -10.30 -3.03
C MET A 194 11.51 -9.64 -3.44
N CYS A 195 11.58 -8.56 -4.22
CA CYS A 195 10.42 -7.85 -4.74
C CYS A 195 9.50 -8.73 -5.60
N LEU A 196 10.06 -9.67 -6.37
CA LEU A 196 9.28 -10.60 -7.19
C LEU A 196 8.67 -11.75 -6.39
N GLN A 197 9.43 -12.33 -5.46
CA GLN A 197 9.02 -13.50 -4.70
C GLN A 197 7.91 -13.19 -3.70
N GLU A 198 7.93 -12.00 -3.10
CA GLU A 198 7.11 -11.72 -1.93
C GLU A 198 5.61 -11.59 -2.25
N GLY A 199 4.79 -12.31 -1.49
CA GLY A 199 3.33 -12.23 -1.55
C GLY A 199 2.76 -11.12 -0.65
N ARG A 200 3.60 -10.56 0.23
CA ARG A 200 3.30 -9.55 1.24
C ARG A 200 4.07 -8.25 0.98
N ALA A 201 3.91 -7.28 1.88
CA ALA A 201 4.66 -6.04 1.85
C ALA A 201 6.11 -6.26 2.35
N ILE A 202 7.09 -5.69 1.64
CA ILE A 202 8.50 -5.69 2.05
C ILE A 202 8.70 -4.65 3.13
N GLU A 203 9.44 -4.98 4.18
CA GLU A 203 9.70 -4.08 5.30
C GLU A 203 10.38 -2.78 4.84
N ARG A 204 9.90 -1.64 5.37
CA ARG A 204 10.39 -0.32 4.98
C ARG A 204 11.91 -0.19 5.20
N ASP A 205 12.42 -0.70 6.32
CA ASP A 205 13.85 -0.63 6.66
C ASP A 205 14.74 -1.37 5.65
N LEU A 206 14.24 -2.43 5.02
CA LEU A 206 14.96 -3.12 3.96
C LEU A 206 15.05 -2.25 2.70
N ILE A 207 13.94 -1.62 2.31
CA ILE A 207 13.87 -0.73 1.16
C ILE A 207 14.80 0.48 1.36
N THR A 208 14.74 1.13 2.52
CA THR A 208 15.57 2.31 2.81
C THR A 208 17.05 1.94 2.94
N SER A 209 17.37 0.77 3.48
CA SER A 209 18.75 0.25 3.51
C SER A 209 19.29 -0.02 2.11
N TYR A 210 18.51 -0.69 1.25
CA TYR A 210 18.85 -0.89 -0.15
C TYR A 210 19.13 0.45 -0.85
N ILE A 211 18.22 1.41 -0.74
CA ILE A 211 18.37 2.75 -1.31
C ILE A 211 19.63 3.45 -0.80
N SER A 212 19.85 3.45 0.51
CA SER A 212 20.98 4.13 1.14
C SER A 212 22.31 3.55 0.69
N SER A 213 22.43 2.22 0.66
CA SER A 213 23.62 1.52 0.16
C SER A 213 23.83 1.78 -1.32
N ARG A 214 22.76 1.77 -2.12
CA ARG A 214 22.83 1.94 -3.57
C ARG A 214 23.16 3.35 -4.01
N LEU A 215 22.63 4.35 -3.35
CA LEU A 215 22.83 5.76 -3.70
C LEU A 215 23.97 6.42 -2.91
N LYS A 216 24.54 5.72 -1.91
CA LYS A 216 25.51 6.28 -0.95
C LYS A 216 24.99 7.52 -0.23
N ILE A 217 23.72 7.46 0.20
CA ILE A 217 23.06 8.51 0.97
C ILE A 217 22.79 8.05 2.40
N SER A 218 22.53 8.99 3.30
CA SER A 218 22.22 8.70 4.70
C SER A 218 20.88 8.00 4.84
N ASN A 219 20.82 6.86 5.55
CA ASN A 219 19.56 6.20 5.86
C ASN A 219 18.73 7.06 6.84
N ARG A 220 17.53 7.47 6.40
CA ARG A 220 16.57 8.25 7.18
C ARG A 220 15.15 7.74 6.94
N ASP A 221 14.18 8.26 7.68
CA ASP A 221 12.77 7.96 7.43
C ASP A 221 12.28 8.76 6.21
N TYR A 222 12.21 8.09 5.06
CA TYR A 222 11.75 8.68 3.81
C TYR A 222 10.23 8.52 3.66
N SER A 223 9.57 9.50 3.06
CA SER A 223 8.20 9.34 2.57
C SER A 223 8.13 8.30 1.46
N ASN A 224 6.94 7.77 1.17
CA ASN A 224 6.76 6.84 0.05
C ASN A 224 7.14 7.49 -1.30
N SER A 225 6.85 8.78 -1.46
CA SER A 225 7.23 9.55 -2.66
C SER A 225 8.76 9.63 -2.82
N GLU A 226 9.50 9.95 -1.76
CA GLU A 226 10.97 9.94 -1.78
C GLU A 226 11.54 8.54 -2.07
N ILE A 227 10.99 7.49 -1.45
CA ILE A 227 11.38 6.10 -1.71
C ILE A 227 11.22 5.78 -3.20
N TYR A 228 10.05 6.12 -3.77
CA TYR A 228 9.78 5.89 -5.18
C TYR A 228 10.74 6.66 -6.09
N GLU A 229 11.00 7.94 -5.81
CA GLU A 229 11.95 8.76 -6.58
C GLU A 229 13.38 8.16 -6.55
N TYR A 230 13.81 7.66 -5.40
CA TYR A 230 15.10 6.98 -5.30
C TYR A 230 15.14 5.65 -6.06
N LEU A 231 14.06 4.86 -6.04
CA LEU A 231 13.95 3.66 -6.84
C LEU A 231 13.98 3.98 -8.34
N VAL A 232 13.30 5.04 -8.79
CA VAL A 232 13.39 5.53 -10.17
C VAL A 232 14.84 5.88 -10.53
N ARG A 233 15.54 6.59 -9.64
CA ARG A 233 16.95 6.94 -9.86
C ARG A 233 17.83 5.69 -9.96
N ILE A 234 17.65 4.70 -9.08
CA ILE A 234 18.40 3.45 -9.14
C ILE A 234 18.12 2.70 -10.45
N LEU A 235 16.85 2.61 -10.83
CA LEU A 235 16.43 1.95 -12.07
C LEU A 235 17.06 2.63 -13.30
N ASN A 236 17.09 3.96 -13.34
CA ASN A 236 17.77 4.71 -14.39
C ASN A 236 19.28 4.43 -14.47
N HIS A 237 19.93 4.15 -13.34
CA HIS A 237 21.34 3.72 -13.35
C HIS A 237 21.50 2.29 -13.87
N ILE A 238 20.59 1.38 -13.52
CA ILE A 238 20.54 0.01 -14.06
C ILE A 238 20.38 0.06 -15.59
N LYS A 239 19.44 0.86 -16.11
CA LYS A 239 19.21 1.07 -17.56
C LYS A 239 20.47 1.51 -18.30
N GLN A 240 21.34 2.27 -17.64
CA GLN A 240 22.58 2.82 -18.19
C GLN A 240 23.80 1.91 -17.98
N GLY A 241 23.64 0.74 -17.33
CA GLY A 241 24.75 -0.16 -17.00
C GLY A 241 25.75 0.40 -15.99
N ARG A 242 25.31 1.33 -15.12
CA ARG A 242 26.20 1.99 -14.15
C ARG A 242 26.26 1.20 -12.85
N GLU A 243 27.45 0.66 -12.53
CA GLU A 243 27.66 -0.11 -11.30
C GLU A 243 27.73 0.75 -10.03
N THR A 244 28.17 2.01 -10.13
CA THR A 244 28.32 2.91 -8.99
C THR A 244 27.94 4.35 -9.33
N PHE A 245 27.46 5.08 -8.31
CA PHE A 245 27.34 6.54 -8.39
C PHE A 245 28.73 7.17 -8.29
N GLY A 246 29.25 7.65 -9.43
CA GLY A 246 30.36 8.60 -9.45
C GLY A 246 29.88 9.93 -8.87
N GLY A 247 30.51 10.40 -7.80
CA GLY A 247 30.07 11.60 -7.10
C GLY A 247 30.28 12.85 -7.96
N TYR A 248 29.22 13.61 -8.22
CA TYR A 248 29.30 15.03 -8.57
C TYR A 248 27.94 15.73 -8.36
N GLY A 249 28.03 16.98 -7.90
CA GLY A 249 27.10 18.03 -8.31
C GLY A 249 25.99 18.36 -7.33
N SER A 250 26.12 19.52 -6.68
CA SER A 250 25.07 20.25 -5.98
C SER A 250 23.72 20.22 -6.70
N ILE A 251 22.70 19.89 -5.92
CA ILE A 251 21.28 19.87 -6.27
C ILE A 251 20.81 21.28 -6.67
N GLU A 252 20.38 21.47 -7.92
CA GLU A 252 19.50 22.59 -8.28
C GLU A 252 18.05 22.19 -7.95
N TYR A 253 17.55 22.68 -6.82
CA TYR A 253 16.12 22.70 -6.57
C TYR A 253 15.49 23.64 -7.61
N LYS A 254 14.67 23.11 -8.53
CA LYS A 254 13.72 23.95 -9.26
C LYS A 254 12.77 24.57 -8.23
N ARG A 255 13.06 25.80 -7.81
CA ARG A 255 12.10 26.65 -7.11
C ARG A 255 10.94 26.88 -8.05
N ILE A 256 9.77 26.35 -7.70
CA ILE A 256 8.51 26.81 -8.27
C ILE A 256 8.31 28.22 -7.74
N LEU A 257 8.45 29.21 -8.63
CA LEU A 257 8.03 30.58 -8.36
C LEU A 257 6.50 30.59 -8.38
N VAL A 258 5.93 31.06 -7.27
CA VAL A 258 4.52 31.41 -7.18
C VAL A 258 4.46 32.91 -7.46
N ASP A 259 3.86 33.27 -8.60
CA ASP A 259 3.20 34.56 -8.82
C ASP A 259 1.69 34.29 -8.97
#